data_AF-A0A832CD26-F1
#
_entry.id   AF-A0A832CD26-F1
#
_cell.length_a   1.000
_cell.length_b   1.000
_cell.length_c   1.000
_cell.angle_alpha   90.00
_cell.angle_beta   90.00
_cell.angle_gamma   90.00
#
_symmetry.space_group_name_H-M   'P 1'
#
loop_
_entity.id
_entity.type
_entity.pdbx_description
1 polymer ?
#
loop_
_entity_poly.entity_id
_entity_poly.type
_entity_poly.pdbx_seq_one_letter_code
_entity_poly.pdbx_strand_id
1 'polypeptide(L)'
;ITDGSEDEFVMPLVYSRFKVDLLHRVVVKQSKTLESTYFLLRRMFNEPKVARVTLAPIGIIFLVYSFFLLIQHPEWGIGGIILFLGIYFIGKAYGLDKSLQGFLEGVRKSVSEGRLSFVFYLGAGVLMLIGFAVGFNASIAHTVPHIAVATFIFYSISWITLSAVAIAIARAIDAFSEGRKVGRYFTSAFITISIGLIIWGTAGYIINPEIKESIYRFATTVFAALFVSAIGLLFTKKK
;
A
#
# COMPACT_ATOMS: atom_id res chain seq x y z
N ILE A 1 -4.11 -50.24 -21.27
CA ILE A 1 -4.50 -49.04 -20.48
C ILE A 1 -3.27 -48.73 -19.65
N THR A 2 -2.64 -47.59 -19.87
CA THR A 2 -1.43 -47.16 -19.15
C THR A 2 -1.81 -45.91 -18.37
N ASP A 3 -1.48 -45.87 -17.07
CA ASP A 3 -1.87 -44.78 -16.17
C ASP A 3 -0.73 -43.78 -15.92
N GLY A 4 0.46 -44.04 -16.45
CA GLY A 4 1.66 -43.26 -16.12
C GLY A 4 2.76 -43.35 -17.17
N SER A 5 3.70 -42.40 -17.08
CA SER A 5 4.86 -42.27 -17.97
C SER A 5 5.85 -43.42 -17.85
N GLU A 6 5.80 -44.22 -16.77
CA GLU A 6 6.70 -45.37 -16.57
C GLU A 6 6.40 -46.53 -17.53
N ASP A 7 5.12 -46.79 -17.80
CA ASP A 7 4.69 -47.84 -18.75
C ASP A 7 5.01 -47.49 -20.21
N GLU A 8 5.10 -46.20 -20.55
CA GLU A 8 5.49 -45.75 -21.89
C GLU A 8 6.94 -46.14 -22.24
N PHE A 9 7.81 -46.28 -21.24
CA PHE A 9 9.20 -46.72 -21.45
C PHE A 9 9.32 -48.20 -21.84
N VAL A 10 8.28 -49.02 -21.61
CA VAL A 10 8.30 -50.45 -21.94
C VAL A 10 7.82 -50.73 -23.37
N MET A 11 7.07 -49.80 -23.97
CA MET A 11 6.52 -49.95 -25.33
C MET A 11 7.56 -50.24 -26.42
N PRO A 12 8.76 -49.62 -26.42
CA PRO A 12 9.80 -49.93 -27.41
C PRO A 12 10.29 -51.39 -27.37
N LEU A 13 10.28 -52.02 -26.19
CA LEU A 13 10.69 -53.42 -26.03
C LEU A 13 9.66 -54.37 -26.66
N VAL A 14 8.37 -54.05 -26.54
CA VAL A 14 7.29 -54.85 -27.13
C VAL A 14 7.31 -54.74 -28.65
N TYR A 15 7.52 -53.53 -29.21
CA TYR A 15 7.61 -53.32 -30.67
C TYR A 15 8.81 -54.01 -31.30
N SER A 16 9.87 -54.29 -30.54
CA SER A 16 11.04 -55.01 -31.06
C SER A 16 10.77 -56.49 -31.35
N ARG A 17 9.72 -57.07 -30.74
CA ARG A 17 9.42 -58.50 -30.81
C ARG A 17 8.17 -58.82 -31.65
N PHE A 18 7.27 -57.86 -31.84
CA PHE A 18 6.01 -58.06 -32.57
C PHE A 18 5.79 -56.91 -33.56
N LYS A 19 5.46 -57.24 -34.82
CA LYS A 19 5.02 -56.22 -35.81
C LYS A 19 3.63 -55.73 -35.42
N VAL A 20 3.53 -54.44 -35.08
CA VAL A 20 2.26 -53.78 -34.74
C VAL A 20 1.95 -52.80 -35.87
N ASP A 21 0.90 -53.07 -36.65
CA ASP A 21 0.56 -52.27 -37.83
C ASP A 21 -0.29 -51.02 -37.53
N LEU A 22 -1.12 -51.03 -36.46
CA LEU A 22 -1.93 -49.86 -36.08
C LEU A 22 -2.14 -49.77 -34.57
N LEU A 23 -1.92 -48.58 -34.02
CA LEU A 23 -2.12 -48.27 -32.60
C LEU A 23 -3.20 -47.21 -32.43
N HIS A 24 -4.32 -47.60 -31.82
CA HIS A 24 -5.39 -46.68 -31.47
C HIS A 24 -5.23 -46.25 -30.01
N ARG A 25 -4.67 -45.06 -29.78
CA ARG A 25 -4.47 -44.52 -28.43
C ARG A 25 -5.69 -43.70 -28.02
N VAL A 26 -6.45 -44.19 -27.05
CA VAL A 26 -7.50 -43.43 -26.38
C VAL A 26 -6.91 -42.83 -25.10
N VAL A 27 -6.62 -41.52 -25.12
CA VAL A 27 -6.09 -40.81 -23.95
C VAL A 27 -7.26 -40.34 -23.08
N VAL A 28 -7.46 -41.00 -21.94
CA VAL A 28 -8.44 -40.56 -20.94
C VAL A 28 -7.78 -39.52 -20.03
N LYS A 29 -8.05 -38.22 -20.26
CA LYS A 29 -7.63 -37.16 -19.33
C LYS A 29 -8.52 -37.20 -18.09
N GLN A 30 -8.07 -37.81 -17.00
CA GLN A 30 -8.68 -37.52 -15.69
C GLN A 30 -8.41 -36.07 -15.30
N SER A 31 -9.40 -35.43 -14.68
CA SER A 31 -9.34 -34.02 -14.29
C SER A 31 -8.31 -33.81 -13.17
N LYS A 32 -7.05 -33.56 -13.55
CA LYS A 32 -5.95 -33.14 -12.65
C LYS A 32 -6.28 -31.95 -11.73
N THR A 33 -7.39 -31.26 -11.98
CA THR A 33 -7.85 -30.07 -11.28
C THR A 33 -8.30 -30.27 -9.84
N LEU A 34 -8.81 -31.46 -9.46
CA LEU A 34 -9.28 -31.68 -8.08
C LEU A 34 -8.13 -31.89 -7.09
N GLU A 35 -7.11 -32.67 -7.48
CA GLU A 35 -5.92 -32.89 -6.68
C GLU A 35 -5.15 -31.58 -6.47
N SER A 36 -4.99 -30.78 -7.53
CA SER A 36 -4.34 -29.47 -7.43
C SER A 36 -5.08 -28.50 -6.49
N THR A 37 -6.41 -28.55 -6.46
CA THR A 37 -7.23 -27.70 -5.59
C THR A 37 -7.10 -28.11 -4.13
N TYR A 38 -7.11 -29.41 -3.84
CA TYR A 38 -6.88 -29.93 -2.50
C TYR A 38 -5.51 -29.53 -1.96
N PHE A 39 -4.46 -29.66 -2.78
CA PHE A 39 -3.11 -29.23 -2.40
C PHE A 39 -3.03 -27.71 -2.14
N LEU A 40 -3.70 -26.89 -2.95
CA LEU A 40 -3.77 -25.44 -2.73
C LEU A 40 -4.45 -25.09 -1.40
N LEU A 41 -5.61 -25.68 -1.11
CA LEU A 41 -6.31 -25.45 0.15
C LEU A 41 -5.48 -25.92 1.34
N ARG A 42 -4.94 -27.15 1.28
CA ARG A 42 -4.08 -27.70 2.33
C ARG A 42 -2.87 -26.82 2.59
N ARG A 43 -2.29 -26.24 1.54
CA ARG A 43 -1.15 -25.32 1.62
C ARG A 43 -1.54 -23.99 2.27
N MET A 44 -2.72 -23.44 1.94
CA MET A 44 -3.20 -22.20 2.57
C MET A 44 -3.38 -22.33 4.08
N PHE A 45 -3.85 -23.48 4.57
CA PHE A 45 -4.06 -23.68 6.01
C PHE A 45 -2.78 -24.08 6.77
N ASN A 46 -1.90 -24.87 6.15
CA ASN A 46 -0.75 -25.46 6.86
C ASN A 46 0.55 -24.67 6.71
N GLU A 47 0.73 -23.88 5.64
CA GLU A 47 1.93 -23.06 5.48
C GLU A 47 1.69 -21.64 6.02
N PRO A 48 2.34 -21.21 7.13
CA PRO A 48 2.05 -19.93 7.77
C PRO A 48 2.36 -18.72 6.87
N LYS A 49 3.33 -18.87 5.96
CA LYS A 49 3.65 -17.83 4.96
C LYS A 49 2.51 -17.64 3.96
N VAL A 50 1.90 -18.75 3.50
CA VAL A 50 0.79 -18.72 2.55
C VAL A 50 -0.49 -18.26 3.24
N ALA A 51 -0.77 -18.80 4.43
CA ALA A 51 -1.89 -18.40 5.28
C ALA A 51 -1.93 -16.89 5.51
N ARG A 52 -0.79 -16.27 5.86
CA ARG A 52 -0.73 -14.83 6.11
C ARG A 52 -1.04 -14.00 4.86
N VAL A 53 -0.71 -14.50 3.67
CA VAL A 53 -0.96 -13.78 2.43
C VAL A 53 -2.40 -13.96 1.96
N THR A 54 -3.00 -15.14 2.14
CA THR A 54 -4.33 -15.45 1.62
C THR A 54 -5.44 -15.33 2.66
N LEU A 55 -5.30 -15.98 3.83
CA LEU A 55 -6.32 -16.03 4.87
C LEU A 55 -6.40 -14.72 5.67
N ALA A 56 -5.29 -14.01 5.89
CA ALA A 56 -5.33 -12.79 6.70
C ALA A 56 -6.20 -11.68 6.07
N PRO A 57 -6.10 -11.35 4.77
CA PRO A 57 -7.02 -10.40 4.14
C PRO A 57 -8.47 -10.84 4.21
N ILE A 58 -8.76 -12.13 3.98
CA ILE A 58 -10.11 -12.70 4.05
C ILE A 58 -10.68 -12.55 5.47
N GLY A 59 -9.89 -12.88 6.49
CA GLY A 59 -10.29 -12.74 7.89
C GLY A 59 -10.59 -11.29 8.27
N ILE A 60 -9.77 -10.35 7.80
CA ILE A 60 -10.01 -8.91 8.03
C ILE A 60 -11.31 -8.46 7.36
N ILE A 61 -11.60 -8.91 6.14
CA ILE A 61 -12.86 -8.60 5.44
C ILE A 61 -14.07 -9.05 6.27
N PHE A 62 -14.05 -10.29 6.78
CA PHE A 62 -15.14 -10.79 7.63
C PHE A 62 -15.28 -10.03 8.94
N LEU A 63 -14.16 -9.68 9.59
CA LEU A 63 -14.19 -8.88 10.82
C LEU A 63 -14.75 -7.48 10.59
N VAL A 64 -14.31 -6.80 9.54
CA VAL A 64 -14.81 -5.46 9.17
C VAL A 64 -16.30 -5.54 8.88
N TYR A 65 -16.73 -6.48 8.04
CA TYR A 65 -18.15 -6.62 7.72
C TYR A 65 -19.01 -6.89 8.96
N SER A 66 -18.57 -7.84 9.81
CA SER A 66 -19.28 -8.19 11.04
C SER A 66 -19.37 -7.01 12.01
N PHE A 67 -18.28 -6.24 12.18
CA PHE A 67 -18.28 -5.06 13.02
C PHE A 67 -19.32 -4.02 12.56
N PHE A 68 -19.38 -3.73 11.26
CA PHE A 68 -20.34 -2.78 10.70
C PHE A 68 -21.79 -3.28 10.75
N LEU A 69 -22.00 -4.60 10.65
CA LEU A 69 -23.31 -5.20 10.91
C LEU A 69 -23.76 -5.00 12.36
N LEU A 70 -22.87 -5.17 13.33
CA LEU A 70 -23.20 -5.03 14.76
C LEU A 70 -23.60 -3.60 15.14
N ILE A 71 -23.00 -2.59 14.51
CA ILE A 71 -23.36 -1.18 14.72
C ILE A 71 -24.52 -0.70 13.81
N GLN A 72 -25.22 -1.62 13.15
CA GLN A 72 -26.37 -1.34 12.28
C GLN A 72 -26.08 -0.41 11.08
N HIS A 73 -24.83 -0.35 10.63
CA HIS A 73 -24.39 0.43 9.47
C HIS A 73 -23.67 -0.42 8.42
N PRO A 74 -24.32 -1.46 7.85
CA PRO A 74 -23.69 -2.38 6.91
C PRO A 74 -23.17 -1.70 5.63
N GLU A 75 -23.78 -0.58 5.22
CA GLU A 75 -23.37 0.21 4.06
C GLU A 75 -21.95 0.77 4.19
N TRP A 76 -21.54 1.14 5.41
CA TRP A 76 -20.17 1.56 5.71
C TRP A 76 -19.18 0.39 5.67
N GLY A 77 -19.65 -0.81 6.03
CA GLY A 77 -18.86 -2.04 5.99
C GLY A 77 -18.40 -2.40 4.59
N ILE A 78 -19.30 -2.33 3.60
CA ILE A 78 -18.96 -2.61 2.19
C ILE A 78 -17.93 -1.59 1.68
N GLY A 79 -18.13 -0.30 1.97
CA GLY A 79 -17.17 0.75 1.62
C GLY A 79 -15.79 0.51 2.24
N GLY A 80 -15.75 0.16 3.53
CA GLY A 80 -14.52 -0.16 4.25
C GLY A 80 -13.78 -1.37 3.68
N ILE A 81 -14.51 -2.42 3.28
CA ILE A 81 -13.94 -3.62 2.65
C ILE A 81 -13.27 -3.29 1.30
N ILE A 82 -13.98 -2.55 0.44
CA ILE A 82 -13.46 -2.15 -0.88
C ILE A 82 -12.22 -1.27 -0.72
N LEU A 83 -12.26 -0.31 0.21
CA LEU A 83 -11.13 0.55 0.51
C LEU A 83 -9.93 -0.25 1.01
N PHE A 84 -10.14 -1.17 1.96
CA PHE A 84 -9.09 -2.04 2.50
C PHE A 84 -8.46 -2.91 1.41
N LEU A 85 -9.27 -3.55 0.57
CA LEU A 85 -8.81 -4.36 -0.56
C LEU A 85 -8.02 -3.52 -1.57
N GLY A 86 -8.49 -2.31 -1.89
CA GLY A 86 -7.78 -1.39 -2.77
C GLY A 86 -6.39 -1.05 -2.24
N ILE A 87 -6.30 -0.65 -0.97
CA ILE A 87 -5.01 -0.37 -0.30
C ILE A 87 -4.12 -1.62 -0.29
N TYR A 88 -4.68 -2.78 0.04
CA TYR A 88 -3.96 -4.05 0.09
C TYR A 88 -3.37 -4.43 -1.28
N PHE A 89 -4.15 -4.34 -2.36
CA PHE A 89 -3.68 -4.65 -3.71
C PHE A 89 -2.62 -3.67 -4.21
N ILE A 90 -2.82 -2.37 -3.98
CA ILE A 90 -1.80 -1.36 -4.31
C ILE A 90 -0.51 -1.66 -3.54
N GLY A 91 -0.61 -1.91 -2.23
CA GLY A 91 0.54 -2.24 -1.41
C GLY A 91 1.28 -3.49 -1.87
N LYS A 92 0.52 -4.51 -2.30
CA LYS A 92 1.10 -5.74 -2.83
C LYS A 92 1.75 -5.54 -4.20
N ALA A 93 1.11 -4.80 -5.09
CA ALA A 93 1.59 -4.54 -6.45
C ALA A 93 2.91 -3.76 -6.46
N TYR A 94 3.04 -2.76 -5.59
CA TYR A 94 4.25 -1.93 -5.49
C TYR A 94 5.29 -2.46 -4.49
N GLY A 95 5.05 -3.62 -3.86
CA GLY A 95 5.98 -4.20 -2.89
C GLY A 95 6.19 -3.33 -1.65
N LEU A 96 5.17 -2.57 -1.23
CA LEU A 96 5.21 -1.72 -0.02
C LEU A 96 5.56 -2.53 1.23
N ASP A 97 5.33 -3.85 1.22
CA ASP A 97 5.77 -4.82 2.23
C ASP A 97 7.21 -4.57 2.72
N LYS A 98 8.15 -4.34 1.78
CA LYS A 98 9.57 -4.13 2.11
C LYS A 98 9.85 -2.75 2.69
N SER A 99 9.17 -1.72 2.19
CA SER A 99 9.30 -0.36 2.70
C SER A 99 8.71 -0.22 4.10
N LEU A 100 7.60 -0.92 4.36
CA LEU A 100 6.96 -0.96 5.67
C LEU A 100 7.83 -1.70 6.68
N GLN A 101 8.43 -2.83 6.29
CA GLN A 101 9.39 -3.57 7.12
C GLN A 101 10.59 -2.70 7.49
N GLY A 102 11.22 -2.00 6.53
CA GLY A 102 12.34 -1.11 6.82
C GLY A 102 11.96 0.06 7.75
N PHE A 103 10.73 0.56 7.65
CA PHE A 103 10.20 1.55 8.59
C PHE A 103 10.02 0.96 10.01
N LEU A 104 9.39 -0.20 10.13
CA LEU A 104 9.15 -0.87 11.41
C LEU A 104 10.45 -1.31 12.09
N GLU A 105 11.43 -1.79 11.33
CA GLU A 105 12.76 -2.12 11.83
C GLU A 105 13.50 -0.87 12.32
N GLY A 106 13.40 0.24 11.59
CA GLY A 106 13.93 1.54 12.03
C GLY A 106 13.31 1.99 13.35
N VAL A 107 11.97 1.93 13.47
CA VAL A 107 11.26 2.23 14.72
C VAL A 107 11.73 1.32 15.86
N ARG A 108 11.80 0.01 15.64
CA ARG A 108 12.22 -0.96 16.66
C ARG A 108 13.64 -0.72 17.12
N LYS A 109 14.56 -0.45 16.19
CA LYS A 109 15.96 -0.13 16.47
C LYS A 109 16.07 1.17 17.27
N SER A 110 15.32 2.20 16.90
CA SER A 110 15.29 3.47 17.62
C SER A 110 14.73 3.34 19.03
N VAL A 111 13.72 2.48 19.25
CA VAL A 111 13.20 2.18 20.59
C VAL A 111 14.25 1.44 21.43
N SER A 112 14.89 0.40 20.88
CA SER A 112 15.88 -0.39 21.63
C SER A 112 17.14 0.39 21.97
N GLU A 113 17.47 1.39 21.17
CA GLU A 113 18.68 2.21 21.33
C GLU A 113 18.38 3.59 21.95
N GLY A 114 17.12 3.88 22.32
CA GLY A 114 16.73 5.16 22.92
C GLY A 114 16.96 6.38 22.01
N ARG A 115 16.91 6.20 20.69
CA ARG A 115 17.24 7.27 19.72
C ARG A 115 16.14 8.34 19.66
N LEU A 116 16.55 9.60 19.56
CA LEU A 116 15.66 10.76 19.41
C LEU A 116 14.70 10.63 18.20
N SER A 117 15.09 9.89 17.16
CA SER A 117 14.25 9.61 15.98
C SER A 117 12.94 8.90 16.32
N PHE A 118 12.88 8.14 17.41
CA PHE A 118 11.65 7.47 17.84
C PHE A 118 10.51 8.46 18.14
N VAL A 119 10.81 9.57 18.82
CA VAL A 119 9.82 10.60 19.17
C VAL A 119 9.21 11.20 17.90
N PHE A 120 10.02 11.40 16.86
CA PHE A 120 9.54 11.90 15.57
C PHE A 120 8.69 10.87 14.82
N TYR A 121 9.04 9.57 14.87
CA TYR A 121 8.19 8.52 14.28
C TYR A 121 6.84 8.41 14.98
N LEU A 122 6.83 8.48 16.32
CA LEU A 122 5.59 8.44 17.09
C LEU A 122 4.74 9.69 16.83
N GLY A 123 5.37 10.87 16.86
CA GLY A 123 4.71 12.13 16.52
C GLY A 123 4.13 12.13 15.11
N ALA A 124 4.83 11.56 14.13
CA ALA A 124 4.31 11.40 12.78
C ALA A 124 3.04 10.54 12.74
N GLY A 125 3.00 9.43 13.49
CA GLY A 125 1.80 8.60 13.59
C GLY A 125 0.61 9.37 14.18
N VAL A 126 0.84 10.13 15.25
CA VAL A 126 -0.19 10.97 15.88
C VAL A 126 -0.69 12.06 14.92
N LEU A 127 0.22 12.76 14.24
CA LEU A 127 -0.13 13.79 13.25
C LEU A 127 -0.97 13.22 12.10
N MET A 128 -0.67 12.00 11.66
CA MET A 128 -1.44 11.32 10.62
C MET A 128 -2.87 11.05 11.09
N LEU A 129 -3.05 10.53 12.31
CA LEU A 129 -4.36 10.29 12.90
C LEU A 129 -5.17 11.58 13.07
N ILE A 130 -4.52 12.66 13.55
CA ILE A 130 -5.14 13.99 13.65
C ILE A 130 -5.61 14.46 12.27
N GLY A 131 -4.78 14.30 11.24
CA GLY A 131 -5.14 14.68 9.86
C GLY A 131 -6.40 13.96 9.38
N PHE A 132 -6.50 12.65 9.60
CA PHE A 132 -7.71 11.89 9.26
C PHE A 132 -8.93 12.36 10.06
N ALA A 133 -8.79 12.54 11.37
CA ALA A 133 -9.90 12.96 12.22
C ALA A 133 -10.43 14.37 11.84
N VAL A 134 -9.53 15.32 11.62
CA VAL A 134 -9.88 16.70 11.26
C VAL A 134 -10.54 16.76 9.88
N GLY A 135 -9.98 16.07 8.88
CA GLY A 135 -10.59 16.03 7.55
C GLY A 135 -11.93 15.31 7.53
N PHE A 136 -12.07 14.20 8.26
CA PHE A 136 -13.32 13.47 8.36
C PHE A 136 -14.41 14.35 8.99
N ASN A 137 -14.10 15.02 10.09
CA ASN A 137 -15.03 15.94 10.75
C ASN A 137 -15.45 17.10 9.83
N ALA A 138 -14.51 17.66 9.06
CA ALA A 138 -14.82 18.72 8.11
C ALA A 138 -15.67 18.22 6.92
N SER A 139 -15.47 16.98 6.48
CA SER A 139 -16.19 16.38 5.35
C SER A 139 -17.65 16.08 5.65
N ILE A 140 -17.99 15.70 6.89
CA ILE A 140 -19.35 15.28 7.28
C ILE A 140 -20.35 16.43 7.11
N ALA A 141 -19.90 17.68 7.20
CA ALA A 141 -20.76 18.86 7.04
C ALA A 141 -21.25 19.08 5.59
N HIS A 142 -20.72 18.35 4.61
CA HIS A 142 -21.05 18.54 3.20
C HIS A 142 -21.86 17.36 2.63
N THR A 143 -23.01 17.68 2.03
CA THR A 143 -23.90 16.69 1.40
C THR A 143 -23.51 16.36 -0.04
N VAL A 144 -22.76 17.24 -0.70
CA VAL A 144 -22.31 17.06 -2.09
C VAL A 144 -21.02 16.23 -2.10
N PRO A 145 -20.98 15.04 -2.75
CA PRO A 145 -19.87 14.09 -2.60
C PRO A 145 -18.49 14.64 -3.01
N HIS A 146 -18.40 15.37 -4.12
CA HIS A 146 -17.11 15.89 -4.59
C HIS A 146 -16.58 17.02 -3.69
N ILE A 147 -17.47 17.84 -3.12
CA ILE A 147 -17.11 18.89 -2.16
C ILE A 147 -16.67 18.26 -0.84
N ALA A 148 -17.39 17.23 -0.36
CA ALA A 148 -17.03 16.51 0.85
C ALA A 148 -15.61 15.92 0.76
N VAL A 149 -15.29 15.25 -0.35
CA VAL A 149 -13.94 14.70 -0.60
C VAL A 149 -12.89 15.81 -0.70
N ALA A 150 -13.19 16.91 -1.40
CA ALA A 150 -12.25 18.04 -1.49
C ALA A 150 -11.99 18.68 -0.12
N THR A 151 -13.03 18.88 0.69
CA THR A 151 -12.92 19.38 2.06
C THR A 151 -12.12 18.44 2.94
N PHE A 152 -12.37 17.12 2.87
CA PHE A 152 -11.56 16.12 3.57
C PHE A 152 -10.07 16.31 3.26
N ILE A 153 -9.72 16.33 1.98
CA ILE A 153 -8.33 16.46 1.53
C ILE A 153 -7.74 17.80 1.99
N PHE A 154 -8.48 18.90 1.84
CA PHE A 154 -8.02 20.24 2.19
C PHE A 154 -7.63 20.37 3.65
N TYR A 155 -8.44 19.80 4.55
CA TYR A 155 -8.18 19.87 5.99
C TYR A 155 -7.20 18.79 6.49
N SER A 156 -7.13 17.62 5.84
CA SER A 156 -6.20 16.55 6.23
C SER A 156 -4.75 16.79 5.75
N ILE A 157 -4.56 17.36 4.55
CA ILE A 157 -3.29 17.28 3.84
C ILE A 157 -2.13 17.98 4.56
N SER A 158 -2.39 19.08 5.28
CA SER A 158 -1.35 19.80 6.03
C SER A 158 -0.77 18.94 7.15
N TRP A 159 -1.62 18.24 7.89
CA TRP A 159 -1.23 17.29 8.93
C TRP A 159 -0.50 16.07 8.38
N ILE A 160 -0.97 15.52 7.26
CA ILE A 160 -0.32 14.39 6.57
C ILE A 160 1.07 14.81 6.06
N THR A 161 1.18 16.00 5.49
CA THR A 161 2.45 16.56 5.02
C THR A 161 3.42 16.75 6.19
N LEU A 162 2.95 17.29 7.32
CA LEU A 162 3.76 17.47 8.52
C LEU A 162 4.23 16.13 9.10
N SER A 163 3.36 15.12 9.10
CA SER A 163 3.70 13.74 9.48
C SER A 163 4.82 13.18 8.60
N ALA A 164 4.69 13.30 7.27
CA ALA A 164 5.69 12.80 6.34
C ALA A 164 7.03 13.56 6.45
N VAL A 165 7.01 14.86 6.75
CA VAL A 165 8.22 15.64 7.08
C VAL A 165 8.86 15.16 8.38
N ALA A 166 8.07 14.88 9.42
CA ALA A 166 8.57 14.33 10.68
C ALA A 166 9.26 12.96 10.47
N ILE A 167 8.72 12.10 9.60
CA ILE A 167 9.37 10.84 9.20
C ILE A 167 10.71 11.11 8.48
N ALA A 168 10.74 12.10 7.58
CA ALA A 168 11.99 12.46 6.89
C ALA A 168 13.06 12.96 7.86
N ILE A 169 12.68 13.75 8.87
CA ILE A 169 13.56 14.21 9.95
C ILE A 169 14.03 13.03 10.81
N ALA A 170 13.13 12.14 11.21
CA ALA A 170 13.48 10.93 11.97
C ALA A 170 14.55 10.10 11.25
N ARG A 171 14.37 9.87 9.95
CA ARG A 171 15.34 9.17 9.10
C ARG A 171 16.66 9.93 8.95
N ALA A 172 16.61 11.26 8.91
CA ALA A 172 17.81 12.09 8.86
C ALA A 172 18.63 11.96 10.16
N ILE A 173 17.96 11.93 11.32
CA ILE A 173 18.58 11.70 12.64
C ILE A 173 19.21 10.31 12.69
N ASP A 174 18.50 9.28 12.22
CA ASP A 174 19.03 7.91 12.15
C ASP A 174 20.27 7.82 11.25
N ALA A 175 20.24 8.49 10.10
CA ALA A 175 21.36 8.52 9.18
C ALA A 175 22.59 9.24 9.76
N PHE A 176 22.36 10.36 10.47
CA PHE A 176 23.43 11.09 11.14
C PHE A 176 24.08 10.27 12.25
N SER A 177 23.27 9.58 13.06
CA SER A 177 23.75 8.70 14.13
C SER A 177 24.58 7.51 13.61
N GLU A 178 24.40 7.13 12.35
CA GLU A 178 25.08 6.01 11.70
C GLU A 178 26.20 6.46 10.73
N GLY A 179 26.54 7.75 10.71
CA GLY A 179 27.57 8.30 9.82
C GLY A 179 27.23 8.27 8.32
N ARG A 180 25.94 8.09 7.97
CA ARG A 180 25.46 8.04 6.59
C ARG A 180 25.13 9.44 6.06
N LYS A 181 25.21 9.66 4.74
CA LYS A 181 24.91 10.97 4.12
C LYS A 181 23.45 11.38 4.34
N VAL A 182 23.25 12.54 4.96
CA VAL A 182 21.91 13.04 5.39
C VAL A 182 21.17 13.81 4.29
N GLY A 183 21.88 14.36 3.29
CA GLY A 183 21.30 15.29 2.29
C GLY A 183 20.11 14.75 1.49
N ARG A 184 20.04 13.43 1.27
CA ARG A 184 18.92 12.78 0.58
C ARG A 184 17.61 12.90 1.37
N TYR A 185 17.68 12.83 2.71
CA TYR A 185 16.49 12.92 3.56
C TYR A 185 15.92 14.33 3.61
N PHE A 186 16.78 15.36 3.63
CA PHE A 186 16.34 16.74 3.49
C PHE A 186 15.65 16.99 2.15
N THR A 187 16.25 16.53 1.05
CA THR A 187 15.63 16.63 -0.29
C THR A 187 14.24 15.97 -0.29
N SER A 188 14.10 14.79 0.33
CA SER A 188 12.80 14.11 0.44
C SER A 188 11.76 14.92 1.24
N ALA A 189 12.17 15.64 2.29
CA ALA A 189 11.27 16.48 3.07
C ALA A 189 10.72 17.66 2.23
N PHE A 190 11.59 18.34 1.47
CA PHE A 190 11.18 19.45 0.60
C PHE A 190 10.23 19.00 -0.52
N ILE A 191 10.50 17.85 -1.14
CA ILE A 191 9.61 17.27 -2.16
C ILE A 191 8.24 16.96 -1.55
N THR A 192 8.20 16.37 -0.36
CA THR A 192 6.95 16.09 0.36
C THR A 192 6.15 17.35 0.65
N ILE A 193 6.80 18.44 1.10
CA ILE A 193 6.14 19.73 1.33
C ILE A 193 5.56 20.29 0.02
N SER A 194 6.33 20.22 -1.06
CA SER A 194 5.90 20.65 -2.40
C SER A 194 4.63 19.91 -2.85
N ILE A 195 4.61 18.57 -2.71
CA ILE A 195 3.43 17.74 -3.02
C ILE A 195 2.24 18.13 -2.14
N GLY A 196 2.46 18.30 -0.84
CA GLY A 196 1.43 18.72 0.11
C GLY A 196 0.78 20.06 -0.26
N LEU A 197 1.58 21.04 -0.65
CA LEU A 197 1.10 22.36 -1.09
C LEU A 197 0.26 22.29 -2.37
N ILE A 198 0.68 21.48 -3.36
CA ILE A 198 -0.07 21.30 -4.60
C ILE A 198 -1.43 20.66 -4.31
N ILE A 199 -1.46 19.61 -3.50
CA ILE A 199 -2.70 18.92 -3.15
C ILE A 199 -3.62 19.86 -2.36
N TRP A 200 -3.07 20.64 -1.41
CA TRP A 200 -3.82 21.63 -0.64
C TRP A 200 -4.44 22.70 -1.53
N GLY A 201 -3.65 23.29 -2.44
CA GLY A 201 -4.14 24.28 -3.40
C GLY A 201 -5.21 23.72 -4.33
N THR A 202 -5.02 22.49 -4.82
CA THR A 202 -5.98 21.81 -5.71
C THR A 202 -7.30 21.57 -4.98
N ALA A 203 -7.25 21.05 -3.76
CA ALA A 203 -8.44 20.81 -2.94
C ALA A 203 -9.18 22.12 -2.64
N GLY A 204 -8.45 23.19 -2.32
CA GLY A 204 -9.03 24.52 -2.10
C GLY A 204 -9.74 25.09 -3.33
N TYR A 205 -9.17 24.88 -4.52
CA TYR A 205 -9.79 25.28 -5.78
C TYR A 205 -11.10 24.52 -6.05
N ILE A 206 -11.13 23.20 -5.79
CA ILE A 206 -12.32 22.37 -6.01
C ILE A 206 -13.48 22.77 -5.09
N ILE A 207 -13.20 23.21 -3.85
CA ILE A 207 -14.25 23.61 -2.90
C ILE A 207 -14.98 24.88 -3.38
N ASN A 208 -14.26 25.86 -3.95
CA ASN A 208 -14.84 27.14 -4.38
C ASN A 208 -14.33 27.58 -5.76
N PRO A 209 -14.71 26.90 -6.86
CA PRO A 209 -14.15 27.16 -8.19
C PRO A 209 -14.62 28.50 -8.79
N GLU A 210 -15.77 29.02 -8.36
CA GLU A 210 -16.38 30.23 -8.92
C GLU A 210 -15.73 31.53 -8.41
N ILE A 211 -14.98 31.45 -7.31
CA ILE A 211 -14.32 32.61 -6.71
C ILE A 211 -13.02 32.87 -7.48
N LYS A 212 -12.90 34.05 -8.12
CA LYS A 212 -11.67 34.45 -8.83
C LYS A 212 -10.42 34.36 -7.96
N GLU A 213 -10.53 34.60 -6.65
CA GLU A 213 -9.40 34.41 -5.72
C GLU A 213 -8.88 32.97 -5.65
N SER A 214 -9.73 31.96 -5.87
CA SER A 214 -9.34 30.56 -5.79
C SER A 214 -8.31 30.19 -6.85
N ILE A 215 -8.39 30.78 -8.05
CA ILE A 215 -7.38 30.54 -9.10
C ILE A 215 -6.03 31.17 -8.74
N TYR A 216 -6.05 32.36 -8.12
CA TYR A 216 -4.82 33.01 -7.66
C TYR A 216 -4.19 32.25 -6.50
N ARG A 217 -4.98 31.77 -5.53
CA ARG A 217 -4.50 30.93 -4.43
C ARG A 217 -3.91 29.61 -4.95
N PHE A 218 -4.57 28.98 -5.92
CA PHE A 218 -4.02 27.78 -6.55
C PHE A 218 -2.68 28.08 -7.25
N ALA A 219 -2.63 29.12 -8.09
CA ALA A 219 -1.41 29.50 -8.78
C ALA A 219 -0.26 29.80 -7.81
N THR A 220 -0.51 30.57 -6.74
CA THR A 220 0.53 30.88 -5.74
C THR A 220 1.02 29.64 -4.99
N THR A 221 0.13 28.69 -4.67
CA THR A 221 0.55 27.41 -4.05
C THR A 221 1.40 26.56 -4.97
N VAL A 222 1.11 26.53 -6.28
CA VAL A 222 1.92 25.82 -7.27
C VAL A 222 3.29 26.47 -7.41
N PHE A 223 3.36 27.80 -7.51
CA PHE A 223 4.65 28.51 -7.54
C PHE A 223 5.46 28.29 -6.26
N ALA A 224 4.83 28.35 -5.08
CA ALA A 224 5.46 28.07 -3.81
C ALA A 224 5.98 26.61 -3.76
N ALA A 225 5.19 25.65 -4.22
CA ALA A 225 5.59 24.25 -4.28
C ALA A 225 6.82 24.03 -5.19
N LEU A 226 6.85 24.66 -6.37
CA LEU A 226 8.01 24.59 -7.27
C LEU A 226 9.25 25.22 -6.64
N PHE A 227 9.10 26.36 -5.96
CA PHE A 227 10.20 27.04 -5.27
C PHE A 227 10.77 26.18 -4.12
N VAL A 228 9.90 25.61 -3.28
CA VAL A 228 10.27 24.68 -2.20
C VAL A 228 11.00 23.45 -2.74
N SER A 229 10.51 22.88 -3.85
CA SER A 229 11.16 21.73 -4.51
C SER A 229 12.55 22.10 -5.07
N ALA A 230 12.68 23.27 -5.69
CA ALA A 230 13.95 23.76 -6.21
C ALA A 230 15.01 23.95 -5.09
N ILE A 231 14.60 24.47 -3.93
CA ILE A 231 15.46 24.54 -2.73
C ILE A 231 15.89 23.14 -2.30
N GLY A 232 14.96 22.18 -2.25
CA GLY A 232 15.25 20.79 -1.91
C GLY A 232 16.34 20.17 -2.78
N LEU A 233 16.32 20.42 -4.10
CA LEU A 233 17.30 19.90 -5.04
C LEU A 233 18.73 20.42 -4.81
N LEU A 234 18.89 21.62 -4.22
CA LEU A 234 20.21 22.15 -3.88
C LEU A 234 20.94 21.29 -2.85
N PHE A 235 20.21 20.64 -1.94
CA PHE A 235 20.78 19.77 -0.92
C PHE A 235 21.29 18.42 -1.46
N THR A 236 20.86 18.02 -2.67
CA THR A 236 21.38 16.82 -3.34
C THR A 236 22.74 17.07 -4.01
N LYS A 237 23.08 18.31 -4.37
CA LYS A 237 24.28 18.64 -5.16
C LYS A 237 25.59 18.75 -4.37
N LYS A 238 25.58 18.74 -3.02
CA LYS A 238 26.83 18.69 -2.25
C LYS A 238 27.38 17.26 -2.26
N LYS A 239 28.36 17.02 -3.15
CA LYS A 239 29.17 15.79 -3.26
C LYS A 239 29.78 15.40 -1.92
#